data_AF-H1Q574-F1
#
_entry.id   AF-H1Q574-F1
#
_cell.length_a   1.000
_cell.length_b   1.000
_cell.length_c   1.000
_cell.angle_alpha   90.00
_cell.angle_beta   90.00
_cell.angle_gamma   90.00
#
_symmetry.space_group_name_H-M   'P 1'
#
loop_
_entity.id
_entity.type
_entity.pdbx_description
1 polymer ?
#
loop_
_entity_poly.entity_id
_entity_poly.type
_entity_poly.pdbx_seq_one_letter_code
_entity_poly.pdbx_strand_id
1 'polypeptide(L)'
;MNQNQRFSHVFTAENAKKTVSKLGAILATKKFWVELLIMTLGMFVAAMGVYFFLIPSKLIVGSITGLSLVVSKLLPFISVGTIIFVINAILLILAFLLIGNEFGAKTVYTALILGPMIDFLGTVIPIKESIFAVHVAGQTIANPWFDLLCFVVVLSASQSILFSINASTGGLDIMAKIINKYTGFHLGSAVAIAGGLICCTAFAINDVGLVMIGLIG
;
A
#
# COMPACT_ATOMS: atom_id res chain seq x y z
N MET A 1 45.92 -14.36 7.51
CA MET A 1 45.23 -13.32 6.70
C MET A 1 43.96 -12.91 7.45
N ASN A 2 43.94 -11.68 7.99
CA ASN A 2 42.93 -11.20 8.94
C ASN A 2 41.62 -10.77 8.26
N GLN A 3 40.47 -11.21 8.79
CA GLN A 3 39.14 -10.86 8.31
C GLN A 3 38.79 -9.36 8.41
N ASN A 4 39.54 -8.59 9.21
CA ASN A 4 39.33 -7.14 9.37
C ASN A 4 39.71 -6.29 8.14
N GLN A 5 40.47 -6.82 7.17
CA GLN A 5 40.80 -6.07 5.94
C GLN A 5 39.73 -6.17 4.83
N ARG A 6 38.76 -7.09 4.94
CA ARG A 6 37.64 -7.17 3.99
C ARG A 6 36.53 -6.16 4.28
N PHE A 7 36.42 -5.68 5.52
CA PHE A 7 35.37 -4.73 5.93
C PHE A 7 35.72 -3.26 5.61
N SER A 8 37.00 -2.90 5.60
CA SER A 8 37.46 -1.53 5.29
C SER A 8 37.38 -1.15 3.81
N HIS A 9 37.27 -2.12 2.89
CA HIS A 9 37.14 -1.89 1.45
C HIS A 9 35.68 -1.72 0.96
N VAL A 10 34.70 -1.91 1.84
CA VAL A 10 33.27 -1.79 1.48
C VAL A 10 32.79 -0.34 1.62
N PHE A 11 33.35 0.43 2.56
CA PHE A 11 33.01 1.84 2.84
C PHE A 11 34.13 2.83 2.46
N THR A 12 34.81 2.60 1.33
CA THR A 12 35.77 3.59 0.81
C THR A 12 35.03 4.77 0.19
N ALA A 13 35.53 6.00 0.37
CA ALA A 13 34.98 7.21 -0.26
C ALA A 13 34.78 7.06 -1.79
N GLU A 14 35.56 6.18 -2.43
CA GLU A 14 35.46 5.81 -3.84
C GLU A 14 34.18 5.03 -4.19
N ASN A 15 33.74 4.09 -3.33
CA ASN A 15 32.47 3.37 -3.49
C ASN A 15 31.27 4.29 -3.24
N ALA A 16 31.39 5.20 -2.28
CA ALA A 16 30.38 6.24 -2.05
C ALA A 16 30.27 7.16 -3.27
N LYS A 17 31.39 7.62 -3.83
CA LYS A 17 31.42 8.48 -5.02
C LYS A 17 30.86 7.77 -6.26
N LYS A 18 31.16 6.48 -6.45
CA LYS A 18 30.57 5.64 -7.51
C LYS A 18 29.07 5.48 -7.35
N THR A 19 28.60 5.23 -6.12
CA THR A 19 27.16 5.09 -5.82
C THR A 19 26.41 6.41 -6.07
N VAL A 20 26.95 7.53 -5.60
CA VAL A 20 26.39 8.87 -5.83
C VAL A 20 26.38 9.23 -7.31
N SER A 21 27.46 8.94 -8.05
CA SER A 21 27.52 9.17 -9.51
C SER A 21 26.50 8.31 -10.27
N LYS A 22 26.33 7.04 -9.88
CA LYS A 22 25.35 6.13 -10.48
C LYS A 22 23.90 6.57 -10.18
N LEU A 23 23.63 7.04 -8.97
CA LEU A 23 22.35 7.65 -8.59
C LEU A 23 22.08 8.92 -9.41
N GLY A 24 23.08 9.80 -9.54
CA GLY A 24 22.96 11.01 -10.37
C GLY A 24 22.63 10.71 -11.82
N ALA A 25 23.22 9.65 -12.40
CA ALA A 25 22.92 9.20 -13.76
C ALA A 25 21.47 8.68 -13.91
N ILE A 26 20.96 7.95 -12.91
CA ILE A 26 19.56 7.48 -12.89
C ILE A 26 18.60 8.68 -12.78
N LEU A 27 18.88 9.63 -11.89
CA LEU A 27 18.09 10.85 -11.71
C LEU A 27 18.07 11.75 -12.95
N ALA A 28 19.13 11.73 -13.76
CA ALA A 28 19.19 12.49 -15.01
C ALA A 28 18.36 11.88 -16.15
N THR A 29 17.85 10.66 -15.99
CA THR A 29 17.15 9.95 -17.06
C THR A 29 15.71 10.44 -17.18
N LYS A 30 15.26 10.75 -18.40
CA LYS A 30 13.85 11.14 -18.68
C LYS A 30 12.83 10.12 -18.15
N LYS A 31 13.15 8.83 -18.25
CA LYS A 31 12.34 7.72 -17.70
C LYS A 31 12.04 7.91 -16.21
N PHE A 32 13.04 8.29 -15.41
CA PHE A 32 12.87 8.46 -13.96
C PHE A 32 11.83 9.53 -13.63
N TRP A 33 11.92 10.71 -14.25
CA TRP A 33 10.97 11.81 -14.01
C TRP A 33 9.56 11.49 -14.50
N VAL A 34 9.43 10.81 -15.64
CA VAL A 34 8.14 10.36 -16.16
C VAL A 34 7.50 9.36 -15.19
N GLU A 35 8.25 8.35 -14.75
CA GLU A 35 7.74 7.37 -13.77
C GLU A 35 7.43 8.02 -12.42
N LEU A 36 8.22 8.99 -11.97
CA LEU A 36 7.96 9.73 -10.73
C LEU A 36 6.63 10.50 -10.80
N LEU A 37 6.35 11.17 -11.93
CA LEU A 37 5.07 11.83 -12.15
C LEU A 37 3.92 10.83 -12.21
N ILE A 38 4.08 9.72 -12.93
CA ILE A 38 3.06 8.67 -13.02
C ILE A 38 2.77 8.07 -11.63
N MET A 39 3.80 7.78 -10.84
CA MET A 39 3.66 7.30 -9.46
C MET A 39 2.92 8.31 -8.59
N THR A 40 3.28 9.58 -8.69
CA THR A 40 2.66 10.64 -7.89
C THR A 40 1.19 10.83 -8.26
N LEU A 41 0.86 10.81 -9.55
CA LEU A 41 -0.52 10.89 -10.04
C LEU A 41 -1.34 9.66 -9.63
N GLY A 42 -0.78 8.45 -9.78
CA GLY A 42 -1.41 7.22 -9.32
C GLY A 42 -1.70 7.26 -7.82
N MET A 43 -0.72 7.68 -7.02
CA MET A 43 -0.88 7.82 -5.57
C MET A 43 -1.87 8.92 -5.17
N PHE A 44 -1.97 10.00 -5.95
CA PHE A 44 -3.02 11.01 -5.74
C PHE A 44 -4.41 10.42 -5.97
N VAL A 45 -4.57 9.59 -7.01
CA VAL A 45 -5.82 8.84 -7.25
C VAL A 45 -6.12 7.87 -6.10
N ALA A 46 -5.12 7.12 -5.62
CA ALA A 46 -5.29 6.28 -4.42
C ALA A 46 -5.73 7.09 -3.20
N ALA A 47 -5.07 8.23 -2.95
CA ALA A 47 -5.36 9.10 -1.82
C ALA A 47 -6.80 9.64 -1.87
N MET A 48 -7.31 10.02 -3.05
CA MET A 48 -8.72 10.41 -3.21
C MET A 48 -9.66 9.27 -2.84
N GLY A 49 -9.39 8.05 -3.29
CA GLY A 49 -10.20 6.88 -2.94
C GLY A 49 -10.23 6.63 -1.43
N VAL A 50 -9.04 6.65 -0.81
CA VAL A 50 -8.89 6.42 0.64
C VAL A 50 -9.56 7.54 1.46
N TYR A 51 -9.32 8.80 1.11
CA TYR A 51 -9.80 9.95 1.86
C TYR A 51 -11.32 10.16 1.74
N PHE A 52 -11.88 10.07 0.53
CA PHE A 52 -13.29 10.37 0.31
C PHE A 52 -14.25 9.23 0.60
N PHE A 53 -13.80 7.97 0.49
CA PHE A 53 -14.69 6.81 0.58
C PHE A 53 -14.29 5.84 1.69
N LEU A 54 -13.01 5.48 1.81
CA LEU A 54 -12.59 4.46 2.77
C LEU A 54 -12.64 4.95 4.22
N ILE A 55 -12.00 6.10 4.51
CA ILE A 55 -11.88 6.66 5.86
C ILE A 55 -13.25 7.05 6.45
N PRO A 56 -14.11 7.84 5.76
CA PRO A 56 -15.37 8.31 6.34
C PRO A 56 -16.35 7.18 6.62
N SER A 57 -16.32 6.13 5.78
CA SER A 57 -17.23 4.98 5.88
C SER A 57 -16.68 3.84 6.74
N LYS A 58 -15.49 4.02 7.32
CA LYS A 58 -14.81 3.08 8.23
C LYS A 58 -14.74 1.66 7.66
N LEU A 59 -14.56 1.57 6.35
CA LEU A 59 -14.55 0.31 5.63
C LEU A 59 -13.26 -0.45 5.96
N ILE A 60 -13.41 -1.74 6.28
CA ILE A 60 -12.29 -2.66 6.48
C ILE A 60 -12.17 -3.50 5.22
N VAL A 61 -11.22 -3.14 4.36
CA VAL A 61 -10.92 -3.89 3.12
C VAL A 61 -9.72 -4.80 3.36
N GLY A 62 -9.68 -5.95 2.67
CA GLY A 62 -8.63 -6.97 2.76
C GLY A 62 -7.24 -6.37 2.56
N SER A 63 -6.56 -6.07 3.66
CA SER A 63 -5.31 -5.31 3.69
C SER A 63 -4.43 -5.77 4.85
N ILE A 64 -3.16 -5.38 4.82
CA ILE A 64 -2.22 -5.65 5.93
C ILE A 64 -2.72 -5.07 7.25
N THR A 65 -3.42 -3.93 7.21
CA THR A 65 -4.09 -3.35 8.38
C THR A 65 -5.16 -4.29 8.93
N GLY A 66 -6.02 -4.86 8.07
CA GLY A 66 -7.02 -5.85 8.45
C GLY A 66 -6.40 -7.10 9.09
N LEU A 67 -5.34 -7.64 8.48
CA LEU A 67 -4.58 -8.77 9.05
C LEU A 67 -3.98 -8.43 10.42
N SER A 68 -3.46 -7.22 10.57
CA SER A 68 -2.81 -6.78 11.81
C SER A 68 -3.79 -6.63 12.97
N LEU A 69 -5.02 -6.21 12.71
CA LEU A 69 -6.10 -6.21 13.69
C LEU A 69 -6.39 -7.64 14.19
N VAL A 70 -6.34 -8.61 13.27
CA VAL A 70 -6.55 -10.01 13.62
C VAL A 70 -5.46 -10.54 14.54
N VAL A 71 -4.21 -10.33 14.14
CA VAL A 71 -3.06 -10.76 14.92
C VAL A 71 -3.00 -10.07 16.28
N SER A 72 -3.35 -8.78 16.37
CA SER A 72 -3.36 -8.05 17.65
C SER A 72 -4.39 -8.61 18.64
N LYS A 73 -5.53 -9.10 18.16
CA LYS A 73 -6.54 -9.74 19.02
C LYS A 73 -6.09 -11.11 19.54
N LEU A 74 -5.24 -11.82 18.79
CA LEU A 74 -4.59 -13.06 19.22
C LEU A 74 -3.38 -12.81 20.14
N LEU A 75 -2.67 -11.69 19.94
CA LEU A 75 -1.50 -11.26 20.70
C LEU A 75 -1.75 -9.88 21.33
N PRO A 76 -2.62 -9.79 22.37
CA PRO A 76 -3.11 -8.51 22.92
C PRO A 76 -2.04 -7.63 23.57
N PHE A 77 -0.83 -8.17 23.79
CA PHE A 77 0.32 -7.46 24.33
C PHE A 77 1.09 -6.65 23.25
N ILE A 78 0.74 -6.78 21.97
CA ILE A 78 1.37 -6.05 20.87
C ILE A 78 0.36 -5.09 20.24
N SER A 79 0.76 -3.82 20.09
CA SER A 79 -0.08 -2.82 19.42
C SER A 79 -0.27 -3.13 17.93
N VAL A 80 -1.46 -2.82 17.40
CA VAL A 80 -1.77 -2.96 15.96
C VAL A 80 -0.73 -2.22 15.10
N GLY A 81 -0.33 -1.02 15.50
CA GLY A 81 0.67 -0.23 14.79
C GLY A 81 2.03 -0.92 14.70
N THR A 82 2.47 -1.58 15.77
CA THR A 82 3.71 -2.38 15.78
C THR A 82 3.62 -3.55 14.80
N ILE A 83 2.47 -4.25 14.77
CA ILE A 83 2.26 -5.39 13.86
C ILE A 83 2.28 -4.91 12.40
N ILE A 84 1.57 -3.82 12.07
CA ILE A 84 1.58 -3.23 10.73
C ILE A 84 3.01 -2.86 10.32
N PHE A 85 3.75 -2.19 11.21
CA PHE A 85 5.12 -1.78 10.93
C PHE A 85 6.03 -2.98 10.63
N VAL A 86 5.97 -4.03 11.47
CA VAL A 86 6.77 -5.24 11.29
C VAL A 86 6.40 -5.96 9.99
N ILE A 87 5.11 -6.17 9.72
CA ILE A 87 4.67 -6.85 8.50
C ILE A 87 5.10 -6.04 7.27
N ASN A 88 4.84 -4.73 7.23
CA ASN A 88 5.25 -3.89 6.11
C ASN A 88 6.77 -3.86 5.92
N ALA A 89 7.55 -3.82 7.00
CA ALA A 89 9.02 -3.89 6.91
C ALA A 89 9.48 -5.21 6.30
N ILE A 90 8.91 -6.35 6.74
CA ILE A 90 9.21 -7.67 6.16
C ILE A 90 8.83 -7.70 4.68
N LEU A 91 7.63 -7.25 4.33
CA LEU A 91 7.18 -7.22 2.94
C LEU A 91 8.10 -6.36 2.07
N LEU A 92 8.50 -5.20 2.55
CA LEU A 92 9.40 -4.31 1.82
C LEU A 92 10.76 -4.97 1.58
N ILE A 93 11.33 -5.62 2.60
CA ILE A 93 12.57 -6.41 2.46
C ILE A 93 12.39 -7.51 1.40
N LEU A 94 11.27 -8.26 1.47
CA LEU A 94 10.95 -9.28 0.49
C LEU A 94 10.76 -8.70 -0.93
N ALA A 95 10.24 -7.49 -1.07
CA ALA A 95 10.11 -6.83 -2.36
C ALA A 95 11.48 -6.63 -3.03
N PHE A 96 12.47 -6.17 -2.26
CA PHE A 96 13.85 -6.01 -2.75
C PHE A 96 14.50 -7.35 -3.10
N LEU A 97 14.33 -8.36 -2.25
CA LEU A 97 14.98 -9.67 -2.41
C LEU A 97 14.33 -10.53 -3.52
N LEU A 98 13.00 -10.58 -3.55
CA LEU A 98 12.26 -11.53 -4.39
C LEU A 98 11.80 -10.92 -5.71
N ILE A 99 11.47 -9.62 -5.75
CA ILE A 99 10.95 -8.98 -6.97
C ILE A 99 12.09 -8.25 -7.69
N GLY A 100 12.76 -7.33 -7.00
CA GLY A 100 13.94 -6.60 -7.48
C GLY A 100 13.96 -5.14 -7.04
N ASN A 101 15.14 -4.52 -7.16
CA ASN A 101 15.39 -3.17 -6.64
C ASN A 101 14.52 -2.08 -7.30
N GLU A 102 14.17 -2.22 -8.57
CA GLU A 102 13.30 -1.25 -9.27
C GLU A 102 11.90 -1.20 -8.63
N PHE A 103 11.26 -2.37 -8.46
CA PHE A 103 9.93 -2.44 -7.84
C PHE A 103 9.99 -2.03 -6.37
N GLY A 104 10.99 -2.52 -5.63
CA GLY A 104 11.18 -2.18 -4.21
C GLY A 104 11.30 -0.67 -4.00
N ALA A 105 12.21 0.01 -4.72
CA ALA A 105 12.43 1.44 -4.57
C ALA A 105 11.21 2.29 -4.96
N LYS A 106 10.52 1.93 -6.06
CA LYS A 106 9.27 2.57 -6.48
C LYS A 106 8.18 2.42 -5.41
N THR A 107 8.07 1.22 -4.81
CA THR A 107 7.07 0.91 -3.78
C THR A 107 7.37 1.62 -2.45
N VAL A 108 8.64 1.81 -2.09
CA VAL A 108 9.01 2.66 -0.94
C VAL A 108 8.47 4.08 -1.15
N TYR A 109 8.75 4.67 -2.31
CA TYR A 109 8.33 6.04 -2.61
C TYR A 109 6.80 6.21 -2.54
N THR A 110 6.06 5.33 -3.22
CA THR A 110 4.59 5.37 -3.24
C THR A 110 3.97 5.15 -1.86
N ALA A 111 4.51 4.23 -1.06
CA ALA A 111 4.06 4.01 0.31
C ALA A 111 4.28 5.25 1.20
N LEU A 112 5.40 5.95 1.02
CA LEU A 112 5.73 7.15 1.81
C LEU A 112 4.88 8.37 1.43
N ILE A 113 4.50 8.54 0.16
CA ILE A 113 3.76 9.72 -0.30
C ILE A 113 2.24 9.62 -0.09
N LEU A 114 1.70 8.41 0.13
CA LEU A 114 0.26 8.19 0.34
C LEU A 114 -0.29 9.02 1.52
N GLY A 115 0.35 8.91 2.69
CA GLY A 115 -0.08 9.62 3.91
C GLY A 115 -0.12 11.14 3.74
N PRO A 116 0.99 11.78 3.32
CA PRO A 116 1.03 13.21 3.02
C PRO A 116 -0.03 13.66 2.01
N MET A 117 -0.36 12.85 1.00
CA MET A 117 -1.40 13.18 0.03
C MET A 117 -2.79 13.14 0.65
N ILE A 118 -3.07 12.17 1.53
CA ILE A 118 -4.33 12.10 2.30
C ILE A 118 -4.45 13.32 3.21
N ASP A 119 -3.38 13.68 3.94
CA ASP A 119 -3.37 14.84 4.84
C ASP A 119 -3.55 16.16 4.08
N PHE A 120 -2.92 16.27 2.90
CA PHE A 120 -3.11 17.40 1.99
C PHE A 120 -4.57 17.51 1.54
N LEU A 121 -5.17 16.41 1.09
CA LEU A 121 -6.60 16.36 0.73
C LEU A 121 -7.49 16.78 1.91
N GLY A 122 -7.19 16.33 3.12
CA GLY A 122 -7.94 16.72 4.32
C GLY A 122 -7.78 18.17 4.74
N THR A 123 -6.65 18.80 4.39
CA THR A 123 -6.44 20.23 4.64
C THR A 123 -7.18 21.09 3.61
N VAL A 124 -7.20 20.68 2.33
CA VAL A 124 -7.82 21.43 1.24
C VAL A 124 -9.34 21.24 1.20
N ILE A 125 -9.81 20.02 1.46
CA ILE A 125 -11.23 19.63 1.37
C ILE A 125 -11.59 18.88 2.67
N PRO A 126 -11.80 19.58 3.78
CA PRO A 126 -12.11 18.94 5.06
C PRO A 126 -13.51 18.34 5.04
N ILE A 127 -13.59 17.02 4.86
CA ILE A 127 -14.84 16.25 5.01
C ILE A 127 -14.83 15.48 6.32
N LYS A 128 -16.00 15.40 6.96
CA LYS A 128 -16.22 14.57 8.18
C LYS A 128 -17.02 13.31 7.89
N GLU A 129 -17.70 13.29 6.74
CA GLU A 129 -18.65 12.27 6.35
C GLU A 129 -18.40 11.90 4.88
N SER A 130 -18.86 10.73 4.44
CA SER A 130 -18.76 10.33 3.04
C SER A 130 -19.48 11.35 2.14
N ILE A 131 -18.94 11.57 0.93
CA ILE A 131 -19.59 12.37 -0.12
C ILE A 131 -21.01 11.85 -0.42
N PHE A 132 -21.24 10.56 -0.26
CA PHE A 132 -22.52 9.90 -0.53
C PHE A 132 -23.35 9.64 0.73
N ALA A 133 -22.98 10.25 1.86
CA ALA A 133 -23.77 10.16 3.07
C ALA A 133 -25.14 10.84 2.88
N VAL A 134 -26.20 10.13 3.22
CA VAL A 134 -27.57 10.63 3.14
C VAL A 134 -28.01 11.10 4.51
N HIS A 135 -28.53 12.33 4.60
CA HIS A 135 -29.02 12.90 5.84
C HIS A 135 -30.52 12.69 5.94
N VAL A 136 -30.97 11.82 6.85
CA VAL A 136 -32.39 11.56 7.11
C VAL A 136 -32.71 11.95 8.54
N ALA A 137 -33.69 12.83 8.72
CA ALA A 137 -34.15 13.28 10.04
C ALA A 137 -33.02 13.81 10.96
N GLY A 138 -32.01 14.47 10.39
CA GLY A 138 -30.86 15.00 11.14
C GLY A 138 -29.81 13.95 11.52
N GLN A 139 -29.95 12.70 11.08
CA GLN A 139 -28.93 11.68 11.21
C GLN A 139 -28.24 11.42 9.87
N THR A 140 -26.91 11.38 9.91
CA THR A 140 -26.06 11.00 8.79
C THR A 140 -26.04 9.48 8.66
N ILE A 141 -26.58 8.97 7.57
CA ILE A 141 -26.54 7.56 7.20
C ILE A 141 -25.50 7.42 6.09
N ALA A 142 -24.35 6.83 6.41
CA ALA A 142 -23.38 6.44 5.39
C ALA A 142 -24.00 5.35 4.49
N ASN A 143 -23.57 5.27 3.23
CA ASN A 143 -23.89 4.16 2.35
C ASN A 143 -22.60 3.36 2.06
N PRO A 144 -22.19 2.45 2.97
CA PRO A 144 -20.91 1.77 2.89
C PRO A 144 -20.73 0.98 1.59
N TRP A 145 -21.82 0.49 0.99
CA TRP A 145 -21.78 -0.27 -0.26
C TRP A 145 -21.41 0.60 -1.46
N PHE A 146 -22.02 1.79 -1.56
CA PHE A 146 -21.71 2.70 -2.65
C PHE A 146 -20.31 3.31 -2.47
N ASP A 147 -19.95 3.64 -1.24
CA ASP A 147 -18.60 4.10 -0.91
C ASP A 147 -17.55 3.04 -1.23
N LEU A 148 -17.83 1.77 -0.91
CA LEU A 148 -16.95 0.65 -1.26
C LEU A 148 -16.80 0.53 -2.77
N LEU A 149 -17.89 0.61 -3.53
CA LEU A 149 -17.85 0.55 -4.99
C LEU A 149 -16.96 1.67 -5.57
N CYS A 150 -17.17 2.91 -5.12
CA CYS A 150 -16.37 4.06 -5.53
C CYS A 150 -14.89 3.88 -5.14
N PHE A 151 -14.64 3.43 -3.91
CA PHE A 151 -13.29 3.12 -3.43
C PHE A 151 -12.60 2.09 -4.31
N VAL A 152 -13.24 0.95 -4.59
CA VAL A 152 -12.66 -0.15 -5.38
C VAL A 152 -12.35 0.31 -6.80
N VAL A 153 -13.25 1.05 -7.45
CA VAL A 153 -13.02 1.57 -8.80
C VAL A 153 -11.84 2.55 -8.83
N VAL A 154 -11.80 3.50 -7.89
CA VAL A 154 -10.74 4.51 -7.83
C VAL A 154 -9.39 3.87 -7.48
N LEU A 155 -9.36 2.96 -6.49
CA LEU A 155 -8.15 2.26 -6.11
C LEU A 155 -7.65 1.35 -7.24
N SER A 156 -8.53 0.65 -7.94
CA SER A 156 -8.18 -0.20 -9.08
C SER A 156 -7.56 0.61 -10.22
N ALA A 157 -8.07 1.81 -10.48
CA ALA A 157 -7.47 2.72 -11.46
C ALA A 157 -6.05 3.13 -11.05
N SER A 158 -5.84 3.51 -9.79
CA SER A 158 -4.51 3.79 -9.25
C SER A 158 -3.57 2.58 -9.34
N GLN A 159 -4.01 1.40 -8.90
CA GLN A 159 -3.20 0.19 -8.94
C GLN A 159 -2.83 -0.20 -10.37
N SER A 160 -3.75 -0.07 -11.33
CA SER A 160 -3.48 -0.29 -12.76
C SER A 160 -2.35 0.62 -13.26
N ILE A 161 -2.43 1.92 -12.93
CA ILE A 161 -1.37 2.90 -13.27
C ILE A 161 -0.03 2.48 -12.67
N LEU A 162 0.01 2.18 -11.37
CA LEU A 162 1.25 1.83 -10.67
C LEU A 162 1.84 0.50 -11.17
N PHE A 163 1.01 -0.52 -11.34
CA PHE A 163 1.45 -1.83 -11.82
C PHE A 163 1.98 -1.79 -13.26
N SER A 164 1.46 -0.89 -14.11
CA SER A 164 1.94 -0.70 -15.48
C SER A 164 3.41 -0.30 -15.56
N ILE A 165 3.94 0.36 -14.52
CA ILE A 165 5.34 0.82 -14.42
C ILE A 165 6.15 0.05 -13.37
N ASN A 166 5.69 -1.16 -12.98
CA ASN A 166 6.30 -1.96 -11.91
C ASN A 166 6.45 -1.19 -10.59
N ALA A 167 5.45 -0.39 -10.23
CA ALA A 167 5.27 0.19 -8.90
C ALA A 167 4.05 -0.46 -8.22
N SER A 168 3.77 -0.07 -6.98
CA SER A 168 2.68 -0.60 -6.17
C SER A 168 2.30 0.40 -5.09
N THR A 169 1.11 0.32 -4.49
CA THR A 169 0.75 1.13 -3.31
C THR A 169 1.42 0.66 -2.01
N GLY A 170 2.08 -0.51 -2.02
CA GLY A 170 2.67 -1.15 -0.85
C GLY A 170 1.73 -2.15 -0.18
N GLY A 171 2.13 -2.64 1.00
CA GLY A 171 1.32 -3.58 1.78
C GLY A 171 0.97 -4.86 1.00
N LEU A 172 -0.33 -5.15 0.85
CA LEU A 172 -0.84 -6.37 0.24
C LEU A 172 -0.35 -6.57 -1.20
N ASP A 173 -0.23 -5.48 -1.96
CA ASP A 173 0.22 -5.51 -3.34
C ASP A 173 1.60 -6.17 -3.50
N ILE A 174 2.47 -6.03 -2.48
CA ILE A 174 3.79 -6.67 -2.49
C ILE A 174 3.61 -8.19 -2.44
N MET A 175 2.74 -8.69 -1.56
CA MET A 175 2.42 -10.12 -1.50
C MET A 175 1.82 -10.60 -2.82
N ALA A 176 0.88 -9.84 -3.39
CA ALA A 176 0.27 -10.16 -4.67
C ALA A 176 1.30 -10.20 -5.81
N LYS A 177 2.25 -9.26 -5.83
CA LYS A 177 3.32 -9.23 -6.84
C LYS A 177 4.29 -10.39 -6.68
N ILE A 178 4.59 -10.82 -5.45
CA ILE A 178 5.35 -12.05 -5.19
C ILE A 178 4.60 -13.25 -5.76
N ILE A 179 3.31 -13.41 -5.45
CA ILE A 179 2.49 -14.50 -5.98
C ILE A 179 2.50 -14.48 -7.51
N ASN A 180 2.19 -13.34 -8.14
CA ASN A 180 2.23 -13.15 -9.59
C ASN A 180 3.58 -13.56 -10.20
N LYS A 181 4.70 -13.21 -9.57
CA LYS A 181 6.04 -13.52 -10.07
C LYS A 181 6.35 -15.03 -10.05
N TYR A 182 5.90 -15.75 -9.03
CA TYR A 182 6.23 -17.17 -8.86
C TYR A 182 5.17 -18.13 -9.41
N THR A 183 3.90 -17.75 -9.45
CA THR A 183 2.81 -18.62 -9.95
C THR A 183 2.35 -18.26 -11.36
N GLY A 184 2.71 -17.08 -11.87
CA GLY A 184 2.26 -16.59 -13.18
C GLY A 184 0.81 -16.10 -13.21
N PHE A 185 0.10 -16.06 -12.07
CA PHE A 185 -1.26 -15.51 -12.00
C PHE A 185 -1.29 -14.03 -12.40
N HIS A 186 -2.38 -13.56 -13.01
CA HIS A 186 -2.57 -12.13 -13.24
C HIS A 186 -2.49 -11.34 -11.94
N LEU A 187 -1.83 -10.17 -11.99
CA LEU A 187 -1.52 -9.38 -10.80
C LEU A 187 -2.78 -8.94 -10.05
N GLY A 188 -3.82 -8.50 -10.75
CA GLY A 188 -5.11 -8.15 -10.13
C GLY A 188 -5.78 -9.35 -9.45
N SER A 189 -5.75 -10.53 -10.05
CA SER A 189 -6.26 -11.76 -9.44
C SER A 189 -5.46 -12.15 -8.20
N ALA A 190 -4.14 -11.97 -8.21
CA ALA A 190 -3.30 -12.21 -7.05
C ALA A 190 -3.63 -11.25 -5.89
N VAL A 191 -3.93 -9.98 -6.18
CA VAL A 191 -4.42 -9.01 -5.18
C VAL A 191 -5.75 -9.47 -4.60
N ALA A 192 -6.72 -9.83 -5.45
CA ALA A 192 -8.04 -10.28 -5.00
C ALA A 192 -7.97 -11.55 -4.15
N ILE A 193 -7.17 -12.55 -4.55
CA ILE A 193 -7.01 -13.79 -3.79
C ILE A 193 -6.33 -13.51 -2.44
N ALA A 194 -5.23 -12.75 -2.44
CA ALA A 194 -4.53 -12.45 -1.20
C ALA A 194 -5.38 -11.61 -0.24
N GLY A 195 -6.11 -10.62 -0.77
CA GLY A 195 -7.06 -9.80 0.00
C GLY A 195 -8.22 -10.61 0.55
N GLY A 196 -8.82 -11.47 -0.27
CA GLY A 196 -9.89 -12.38 0.14
C GLY A 196 -9.45 -13.35 1.24
N LEU A 197 -8.26 -13.95 1.12
CA LEU A 197 -7.69 -14.81 2.17
C LEU A 197 -7.47 -14.05 3.47
N ILE A 198 -6.97 -12.81 3.41
CA ILE A 198 -6.81 -11.95 4.59
C ILE A 198 -8.19 -11.61 5.19
N CYS A 199 -9.18 -11.24 4.39
CA CYS A 199 -10.54 -10.99 4.85
C CYS A 199 -11.15 -12.22 5.54
N CYS A 200 -10.91 -13.43 5.02
CA CYS A 200 -11.37 -14.65 5.67
C CYS A 200 -10.80 -14.83 7.09
N THR A 201 -9.59 -14.34 7.38
CA THR A 201 -9.05 -14.36 8.76
C THR A 201 -9.83 -13.46 9.72
N ALA A 202 -10.52 -12.43 9.20
CA ALA A 202 -11.29 -11.48 10.01
C ALA A 202 -12.61 -12.06 10.55
N PHE A 203 -13.10 -13.18 10.01
CA PHE A 203 -14.29 -13.87 10.55
C PHE A 203 -14.11 -14.34 12.00
N ALA A 204 -12.87 -14.55 12.46
CA ALA A 204 -12.61 -15.02 13.82
C ALA A 204 -12.96 -13.97 14.90
N ILE A 205 -13.22 -12.71 14.54
CA ILE A 205 -13.13 -11.59 15.47
C ILE A 205 -13.98 -10.36 15.14
N ASN A 206 -14.44 -10.19 13.89
CA ASN A 206 -15.29 -9.08 13.47
C ASN A 206 -16.69 -9.57 13.12
N ASP A 207 -17.66 -8.64 13.09
CA ASP A 207 -19.02 -8.94 12.65
C ASP A 207 -19.05 -9.43 11.20
N VAL A 208 -19.86 -10.46 10.95
CA VAL A 208 -20.00 -11.11 9.63
C VAL A 208 -20.32 -10.09 8.53
N GLY A 209 -21.14 -9.07 8.83
CA GLY A 209 -21.50 -8.02 7.88
C GLY A 209 -20.30 -7.21 7.39
N LEU A 210 -19.40 -6.80 8.28
CA LEU A 210 -18.19 -6.05 7.91
C LEU A 210 -17.22 -6.91 7.10
N VAL A 211 -17.08 -8.19 7.45
CA VAL A 211 -16.21 -9.11 6.71
C VAL A 211 -16.75 -9.39 5.30
N MET A 212 -18.08 -9.52 5.15
CA MET A 212 -18.71 -9.70 3.84
C MET A 212 -18.54 -8.48 2.94
N ILE A 213 -18.70 -7.27 3.49
CA ILE A 213 -18.41 -6.01 2.78
C ILE A 213 -16.95 -6.00 2.31
N GLY A 214 -16.01 -6.35 3.19
CA GLY A 214 -14.58 -6.40 2.87
C GLY A 214 -14.17 -7.54 1.92
N LEU A 215 -14.96 -8.61 1.77
CA LEU A 215 -14.71 -9.70 0.83
C LEU A 215 -15.19 -9.36 -0.58
N ILE A 216 -16.25 -8.55 -0.68
CA ILE A 216 -16.83 -8.12 -1.96
C ILE A 216 -15.98 -7.02 -2.62
N GLY A 217 -15.39 -6.13 -1.82
CA GLY A 217 -14.50 -5.07 -2.28
C GLY A 217 -13.07 -5.54 -2.49
#